data_AF-A0A497F2W5-F1
#
_entry.id   AF-A0A497F2W5-F1
#
_cell.length_a   1.000
_cell.length_b   1.000
_cell.length_c   1.000
_cell.angle_alpha   90.00
_cell.angle_beta   90.00
_cell.angle_gamma   90.00
#
_symmetry.space_group_name_H-M   'P 1'
#
loop_
_entity.id
_entity.type
_entity.pdbx_description
1 polymer ?
#
loop_
_entity_poly.entity_id
_entity_poly.type
_entity_poly.pdbx_seq_one_letter_code
_entity_poly.pdbx_strand_id
1 'polypeptide(L)' 'MVKKRKQLVPQPKSRFLKVKCPDCGNEQVVFSHATIVVKCLVCGRTLAKPSGGKAIIEGEVLKELG' A
#
# COMPACT_ATOMS: atom_id res chain seq x y z
N MET A 1 1.96 -24.49 -6.39
CA MET A 1 2.36 -23.07 -6.44
C MET A 1 3.82 -22.95 -6.90
N VAL A 2 4.06 -22.50 -8.13
CA VAL A 2 5.42 -22.32 -8.67
C VAL A 2 6.09 -21.14 -7.95
N LYS A 3 7.27 -21.36 -7.35
CA LYS A 3 8.06 -20.28 -6.74
C LYS A 3 8.34 -19.23 -7.82
N LYS A 4 8.18 -17.95 -7.49
CA LYS A 4 8.35 -16.80 -8.41
C LYS A 4 9.65 -16.83 -9.23
N ARG A 5 10.72 -17.39 -8.64
CA ARG A 5 12.04 -17.58 -9.26
C ARG A 5 12.09 -18.64 -10.37
N LYS A 6 11.02 -19.42 -10.55
CA LYS A 6 10.87 -20.46 -11.60
C LYS A 6 9.99 -20.01 -12.77
N GLN A 7 9.54 -18.74 -12.81
CA GLN A 7 8.85 -18.18 -13.97
C GLN A 7 9.86 -17.52 -14.92
N LEU A 8 9.70 -17.73 -16.23
CA LEU A 8 10.53 -17.14 -17.30
C LEU A 8 10.53 -15.61 -17.25
N VAL A 9 9.37 -14.99 -16.97
CA VAL A 9 9.23 -13.55 -16.73
C VAL A 9 8.46 -13.34 -15.43
N PRO A 10 9.12 -12.97 -14.32
CA PRO A 10 8.46 -12.78 -13.03
C PRO A 10 7.78 -11.41 -12.95
N GLN A 11 6.46 -11.38 -12.73
CA GLN A 11 5.72 -10.13 -12.52
C GLN A 11 5.74 -9.69 -11.04
N PRO A 12 5.86 -8.38 -10.73
CA PRO A 12 5.78 -7.90 -9.36
C PRO A 12 4.44 -8.27 -8.71
N LYS A 13 4.47 -8.61 -7.41
CA LYS A 13 3.24 -8.86 -6.61
C LYS A 13 2.78 -7.61 -5.87
N SER A 14 3.59 -6.56 -5.93
CA SER A 14 3.30 -5.24 -5.37
C SER A 14 2.30 -4.52 -6.25
N ARG A 15 1.50 -3.65 -5.63
CA ARG A 15 0.47 -2.82 -6.27
C ARG A 15 0.47 -1.46 -5.61
N PHE A 16 -0.02 -0.45 -6.30
CA PHE A 16 -0.34 0.83 -5.68
C PHE A 16 -1.79 0.80 -5.24
N LEU A 17 -2.08 1.41 -4.10
CA LEU A 17 -3.39 1.42 -3.48
C LEU A 17 -3.80 2.86 -3.27
N LYS A 18 -4.96 3.25 -3.77
CA LYS A 18 -5.56 4.54 -3.47
C LYS A 18 -6.30 4.41 -2.14
N VAL A 19 -5.76 5.06 -1.11
CA VAL A 19 -6.27 5.02 0.26
C VAL A 19 -6.88 6.37 0.59
N LYS A 20 -8.10 6.37 1.11
CA LYS A 20 -8.77 7.54 1.66
C LYS A 20 -8.51 7.61 3.15
N CYS A 21 -8.12 8.78 3.62
CA CYS A 21 -7.98 9.05 5.05
C CYS A 21 -9.36 9.23 5.69
N PRO A 22 -9.69 8.52 6.77
CA PRO A 22 -11.00 8.62 7.42
C PRO A 22 -11.24 9.98 8.11
N ASP A 23 -10.19 10.69 8.52
CA ASP A 23 -10.34 11.96 9.27
C ASP A 23 -10.48 13.19 8.37
N CYS A 24 -9.71 13.25 7.29
CA CYS A 24 -9.65 14.44 6.42
C CYS A 24 -10.22 14.20 5.03
N GLY A 25 -10.64 12.97 4.72
CA GLY A 25 -11.15 12.59 3.41
C GLY A 25 -10.13 12.63 2.27
N ASN A 26 -8.86 12.95 2.57
CA ASN A 26 -7.80 13.05 1.56
C ASN A 26 -7.53 11.69 0.92
N GLU A 27 -7.42 11.67 -0.41
CA GLU A 27 -7.05 10.49 -1.18
C GLU A 27 -5.53 10.50 -1.39
N GLN A 28 -4.86 9.41 -1.01
CA GLN A 28 -3.43 9.26 -1.17
C GLN A 28 -3.09 7.91 -1.80
N VAL A 29 -2.11 7.90 -2.70
CA VAL A 29 -1.59 6.67 -3.29
C VAL A 29 -0.50 6.12 -2.38
N VAL A 30 -0.68 4.88 -1.92
CA VAL A 30 0.21 4.17 -1.01
C VAL A 30 0.70 2.88 -1.67
N PHE A 31 1.96 2.52 -1.45
CA PHE A 31 2.53 1.28 -1.96
C PHE A 31 2.16 0.08 -1.07
N SER A 32 1.76 -1.04 -1.66
CA SER A 32 1.27 -2.20 -0.90
C SER A 32 2.33 -2.87 -0.01
N HIS A 33 3.62 -2.70 -0.30
CA HIS A 33 4.73 -3.21 0.53
C HIS A 33 5.58 -2.04 1.03
N ALA A 34 4.93 -1.01 1.57
CA ALA A 34 5.63 0.13 2.16
C ALA A 34 6.55 -0.32 3.31
N THR A 35 7.83 0.06 3.25
CA THR A 35 8.84 -0.19 4.28
C THR A 35 8.97 0.95 5.29
N ILE A 36 8.30 2.07 5.02
CA ILE A 36 8.25 3.24 5.91
C ILE A 36 6.82 3.47 6.41
N VAL A 37 6.71 4.21 7.51
CA VAL A 37 5.42 4.70 8.00
C VAL A 37 4.92 5.79 7.06
N VAL A 38 3.79 5.55 6.41
CA VAL A 38 3.18 6.52 5.49
C VAL A 38 2.18 7.35 6.28
N LYS A 39 2.39 8.67 6.30
CA LYS A 39 1.49 9.64 6.93
C LYS A 39 0.65 10.35 5.87
N CYS A 40 -0.57 10.69 6.23
CA CYS A 40 -1.40 11.57 5.43
C CYS A 40 -0.73 12.95 5.32
N LEU A 41 -0.67 13.50 4.10
CA LEU A 41 -0.07 14.82 3.85
C LEU A 41 -0.88 15.98 4.43
N VAL A 42 -2.16 15.77 4.73
CA VAL A 42 -3.08 16.81 5.22
C VAL A 42 -3.18 16.81 6.73
N CYS A 43 -3.55 15.67 7.34
CA CYS A 43 -3.79 15.57 8.78
C CYS A 43 -2.64 14.93 9.58
N GLY A 44 -1.59 14.43 8.92
CA GLY A 44 -0.45 13.79 9.58
C GLY A 44 -0.74 12.41 10.20
N ARG A 45 -1.98 11.90 10.14
CA ARG A 45 -2.35 10.56 10.63
C ARG A 45 -1.63 9.47 9.84
N THR A 46 -1.23 8.40 10.54
CA THR A 46 -0.66 7.21 9.92
C THR A 46 -1.69 6.50 9.03
N LEU A 47 -1.37 6.34 7.75
CA LEU A 47 -2.19 5.63 6.77
C LEU A 47 -1.68 4.21 6.52
N ALA A 48 -0.36 3.99 6.57
CA ALA A 48 0.21 2.66 6.49
C ALA A 48 1.40 2.47 7.42
N LYS A 49 1.47 1.29 8.04
CA LYS A 49 2.58 0.82 8.86
C LYS A 49 3.37 -0.27 8.10
N PRO A 50 4.71 -0.23 8.16
CA PRO A 50 5.53 -1.24 7.52
C PRO A 50 5.39 -2.60 8.21
N SER A 51 5.45 -3.66 7.43
CA SER A 51 5.52 -5.04 7.93
C SER A 51 6.54 -5.82 7.08
N GLY A 52 6.86 -7.06 7.48
CA GLY A 52 7.76 -7.93 6.69
C GLY A 52 7.24 -8.33 5.30
N GLY A 53 6.00 -7.96 4.95
CA GLY A 53 5.38 -8.23 3.66
C GLY A 53 4.49 -7.08 3.21
N LYS A 54 3.18 -7.31 3.16
CA LYS A 54 2.21 -6.26 2.84
C LYS A 54 2.12 -5.27 4.01
N ALA A 55 2.20 -3.98 3.71
CA ALA A 55 1.99 -2.93 4.70
C ALA A 55 0.59 -3.03 5.31
N ILE A 56 0.48 -2.70 6.58
CA ILE A 56 -0.79 -2.65 7.30
C ILE A 56 -1.40 -1.29 7.02
N ILE A 57 -2.56 -1.26 6.39
CA ILE A 57 -3.25 -0.02 5.98
C ILE A 57 -4.32 0.29 7.02
N GLU A 58 -4.25 1.48 7.63
CA GLU A 58 -5.18 1.94 8.68
C GLU A 58 -6.25 2.90 8.13
N GLY A 59 -6.31 3.07 6.80
CA GLY A 59 -7.33 3.87 6.10
C GLY A 59 -8.20 3.03 5.15
N GLU A 60 -9.17 3.68 4.51
CA GLU A 60 -10.08 3.02 3.57
C GLU A 60 -9.43 2.86 2.19
N VAL A 61 -9.30 1.62 1.69
CA VAL A 61 -8.77 1.38 0.35
C VAL A 61 -9.88 1.55 -0.68
N LEU A 62 -9.80 2.59 -1.51
CA LEU A 62 -10.76 2.86 -2.57
C LEU A 62 -10.54 1.98 -3.80
N LYS A 63 -9.28 1.89 -4.25
CA LYS A 63 -8.96 1.19 -5.50
C LYS A 63 -7.51 0.75 -5.54
N GLU A 64 -7.27 -0.40 -6.15
CA GLU A 64 -5.92 -0.83 -6.54
C GLU A 64 -5.56 -0.23 -7.90
N LEU A 65 -4.46 0.51 -7.93
CA LEU A 65 -3.82 1.00 -9.14
C LEU A 65 -2.74 -0.02 -9.50
N GLY A 66 -3.09 -0.88 -10.46
CA GLY A 66 -2.27 -1.99 -10.97
C GLY A 66 -1.33 -1.54 -12.06
#